data_AF-A0A959ZCC4-F1
#
_entry.id   AF-A0A959ZCC4-F1
#
_cell.length_a   1.000
_cell.length_b   1.000
_cell.length_c   1.000
_cell.angle_alpha   90.00
_cell.angle_beta   90.00
_cell.angle_gamma   90.00
#
_symmetry.space_group_name_H-M   'P 1'
#
loop_
_entity.id
_entity.type
_entity.pdbx_description
1 polymer ?
#
loop_
_entity_poly.entity_id
_entity_poly.type
_entity_poly.pdbx_seq_one_letter_code
_entity_poly.pdbx_strand_id
1 'polypeptide(L)'
;MRPTAALPILAAVVVAITACGGGDNSDSAADEQEITALVGELNRITADRDAAGFCDVMQPSGVKANFNTRRRCVRETTQILDQAGKQPTLNIDEISVDGDLATVSLEGGVGELSLARENGRWFVAFSDASSGGSGPSGQNGAAEPAQSGESGSGG
;
A
#
# COMPACT_ATOMS: atom_id res chain seq x y z
N MET A 1 27.05 -49.67 -21.67
CA MET A 1 28.17 -49.75 -20.71
C MET A 1 29.41 -49.16 -21.36
N ARG A 2 29.83 -47.96 -20.90
CA ARG A 2 31.13 -47.29 -21.14
C ARG A 2 31.09 -45.93 -20.38
N PRO A 3 32.24 -45.37 -19.99
CA PRO A 3 32.63 -45.31 -18.58
C PRO A 3 32.36 -43.96 -17.91
N THR A 4 32.24 -44.07 -16.58
CA THR A 4 32.30 -43.04 -15.57
C THR A 4 33.56 -42.18 -15.73
N ALA A 5 33.39 -40.86 -15.84
CA ALA A 5 34.45 -39.88 -15.63
C ALA A 5 34.07 -39.05 -14.41
N ALA A 6 34.88 -39.15 -13.35
CA ALA A 6 34.72 -38.44 -12.10
C ALA A 6 35.71 -37.26 -12.03
N LEU A 7 35.20 -36.13 -11.48
CA LEU A 7 35.89 -35.06 -10.72
C LEU A 7 36.85 -34.13 -11.50
N PRO A 8 36.94 -32.82 -11.14
CA PRO A 8 36.99 -32.33 -9.76
C PRO A 8 36.15 -31.10 -9.37
N ILE A 9 35.94 -31.03 -8.06
CA ILE A 9 35.59 -29.90 -7.20
C ILE A 9 36.48 -28.68 -7.48
N LEU A 10 35.90 -27.47 -7.60
CA LEU A 10 36.44 -26.17 -7.10
C LEU A 10 35.63 -24.98 -7.66
N ALA A 11 34.81 -24.37 -6.81
CA ALA A 11 34.63 -22.91 -6.67
C ALA A 11 33.39 -22.66 -5.80
N ALA A 12 33.53 -22.86 -4.48
CA ALA A 12 32.66 -22.17 -3.55
C ALA A 12 33.01 -20.68 -3.65
N VAL A 13 32.28 -19.93 -4.49
CA VAL A 13 32.27 -18.47 -4.40
C VAL A 13 31.49 -18.16 -3.13
N VAL A 14 32.22 -18.11 -2.01
CA VAL A 14 31.77 -17.35 -0.85
C VAL A 14 31.75 -15.90 -1.33
N VAL A 15 30.59 -15.45 -1.79
CA VAL A 15 30.34 -14.01 -1.90
C VAL A 15 30.42 -13.52 -0.46
N ALA A 16 31.58 -12.97 -0.12
CA ALA A 16 31.74 -12.16 1.06
C ALA A 16 30.76 -11.00 0.92
N ILE A 17 29.60 -11.12 1.56
CA ILE A 17 28.72 -9.99 1.84
C ILE A 17 29.36 -9.19 2.97
N THR A 18 30.56 -8.67 2.71
CA THR A 18 31.13 -7.56 3.46
C THR A 18 30.72 -6.28 2.73
N ALA A 19 29.43 -5.95 2.84
CA ALA A 19 28.96 -4.58 2.84
C ALA A 19 28.51 -4.35 4.30
N CYS A 20 29.37 -3.77 5.14
CA CYS A 20 29.35 -2.34 5.45
C CYS A 20 27.98 -1.98 6.04
N GLY A 21 27.76 -1.97 7.36
CA GLY A 21 28.62 -1.33 8.35
C GLY A 21 28.54 0.20 8.24
N GLY A 22 27.33 0.76 8.22
CA GLY A 22 27.06 2.21 8.22
C GLY A 22 25.56 2.46 8.21
N GLY A 23 25.03 3.06 9.28
CA GLY A 23 23.61 3.06 9.62
C GLY A 23 22.68 3.88 8.71
N ASP A 24 21.40 3.54 8.83
CA ASP A 24 20.16 4.28 8.55
C ASP A 24 19.84 4.79 7.13
N ASN A 25 20.81 4.95 6.21
CA ASN A 25 20.51 5.58 4.90
C ASN A 25 20.44 4.63 3.70
N SER A 26 20.82 3.36 3.84
CA SER A 26 20.86 2.43 2.69
C SER A 26 19.53 1.71 2.46
N ASP A 27 18.81 1.37 3.53
CA ASP A 27 17.49 0.73 3.43
C ASP A 27 16.45 1.71 2.90
N SER A 28 16.47 2.97 3.35
CA SER A 28 15.56 4.02 2.84
C SER A 28 15.74 4.28 1.35
N ALA A 29 16.97 4.30 0.83
CA ALA A 29 17.21 4.51 -0.60
C ALA A 29 16.71 3.33 -1.47
N ALA A 30 16.83 2.10 -0.96
CA ALA A 30 16.28 0.92 -1.63
C ALA A 30 14.75 0.95 -1.62
N ASP A 31 14.15 1.29 -0.48
CA ASP A 31 12.70 1.41 -0.34
C ASP A 31 12.13 2.52 -1.24
N GLU A 32 12.76 3.69 -1.28
CA GLU A 32 12.37 4.80 -2.16
C GLU A 32 12.40 4.38 -3.64
N GLN A 33 13.40 3.59 -4.05
CA GLN A 33 13.49 3.08 -5.42
C GLN A 33 12.35 2.09 -5.73
N GLU A 34 12.05 1.17 -4.82
CA GLU A 34 10.95 0.21 -4.99
C GLU A 34 9.59 0.91 -5.01
N ILE A 35 9.39 1.90 -4.12
CA ILE A 35 8.18 2.73 -4.08
C ILE A 35 8.03 3.54 -5.35
N THR A 36 9.11 4.17 -5.83
CA THR A 36 9.09 4.90 -7.11
C THR A 36 8.71 4.00 -8.28
N ALA A 37 9.26 2.77 -8.31
CA ALA A 37 8.89 1.78 -9.31
C ALA A 37 7.42 1.36 -9.20
N LEU A 38 6.89 1.19 -7.98
CA LEU A 38 5.49 0.86 -7.73
C LEU A 38 4.54 1.97 -8.23
N VAL A 39 4.85 3.24 -7.97
CA VAL A 39 4.06 4.38 -8.47
C VAL A 39 4.12 4.47 -10.00
N GLY A 40 5.29 4.24 -10.59
CA GLY A 40 5.44 4.15 -12.04
C GLY A 40 4.60 3.04 -12.66
N GLU A 41 4.57 1.87 -12.02
CA GLU A 41 3.75 0.74 -12.43
C GLU A 41 2.25 1.03 -12.28
N LEU A 42 1.83 1.71 -11.20
CA LEU A 42 0.45 2.15 -11.02
C LEU A 42 0.01 3.13 -12.12
N ASN A 43 0.87 4.08 -12.51
CA ASN A 43 0.62 4.99 -13.63
C ASN A 43 0.43 4.23 -14.95
N ARG A 44 1.28 3.23 -15.22
CA ARG A 44 1.16 2.38 -16.41
C ARG A 44 -0.14 1.60 -16.43
N ILE A 45 -0.45 0.91 -15.34
CA ILE A 45 -1.66 0.09 -15.18
C ILE A 45 -2.92 0.92 -15.37
N THR A 46 -2.98 2.10 -14.76
CA THR A 46 -4.15 2.99 -14.85
C THR A 46 -4.30 3.62 -16.24
N ALA A 47 -3.19 3.95 -16.92
CA ALA A 47 -3.20 4.38 -18.31
C ALA A 47 -3.69 3.28 -19.26
N ASP A 48 -3.26 2.04 -19.03
CA ASP A 48 -3.63 0.86 -19.83
C ASP A 48 -5.01 0.28 -19.44
N ARG A 49 -5.64 0.81 -18.37
CA ARG A 49 -6.86 0.29 -17.76
C ARG A 49 -6.77 -1.19 -17.37
N ASP A 50 -5.58 -1.62 -16.94
CA ASP A 50 -5.31 -3.00 -16.59
C ASP A 50 -5.85 -3.33 -15.18
N ALA A 51 -7.11 -3.76 -15.11
CA ALA A 51 -7.72 -4.15 -13.84
C ALA A 51 -6.98 -5.31 -13.15
N ALA A 52 -6.33 -6.20 -13.91
CA ALA A 52 -5.57 -7.32 -13.36
C ALA A 52 -4.30 -6.81 -12.68
N GLY A 53 -3.54 -5.97 -13.39
CA GLY A 53 -2.38 -5.28 -12.85
C GLY A 53 -2.73 -4.43 -11.62
N PHE A 54 -3.85 -3.71 -11.66
CA PHE A 54 -4.31 -2.90 -10.52
C PHE A 54 -4.46 -3.77 -9.27
N CYS A 55 -5.17 -4.90 -9.37
CA CYS A 55 -5.33 -5.81 -8.24
C CYS A 55 -4.03 -6.52 -7.81
N ASP A 56 -2.97 -6.54 -8.64
CA ASP A 56 -1.65 -7.12 -8.31
C ASP A 56 -0.70 -6.15 -7.61
N VAL A 57 -0.97 -4.83 -7.72
CA VAL A 57 -0.24 -3.79 -6.99
C VAL A 57 -0.94 -3.38 -5.70
N MET A 58 -2.23 -3.70 -5.55
CA MET A 58 -2.94 -3.56 -4.28
C MET A 58 -2.48 -4.61 -3.25
N GLN A 59 -2.51 -4.22 -1.98
CA GLN A 59 -2.11 -5.10 -0.88
C GLN A 59 -2.95 -6.40 -0.86
N PRO A 60 -2.34 -7.60 -0.89
CA PRO A 60 -3.08 -8.86 -1.01
C PRO A 60 -4.08 -9.11 0.13
N SER A 61 -3.70 -8.80 1.37
CA SER A 61 -4.60 -8.87 2.53
C SER A 61 -5.81 -7.94 2.39
N GLY A 62 -5.60 -6.71 1.90
CA GLY A 62 -6.67 -5.77 1.60
C GLY A 62 -7.56 -6.21 0.43
N VAL A 63 -6.99 -6.79 -0.62
CA VAL A 63 -7.76 -7.38 -1.73
C VAL A 63 -8.64 -8.52 -1.22
N LYS A 64 -8.11 -9.36 -0.33
CA LYS A 64 -8.88 -10.44 0.31
C LYS A 64 -9.98 -9.88 1.21
N ALA A 65 -9.71 -8.84 2.00
CA ALA A 65 -10.71 -8.25 2.88
C ALA A 65 -11.88 -7.59 2.12
N ASN A 66 -11.56 -6.82 1.07
CA ASN A 66 -12.57 -6.04 0.33
C ASN A 66 -13.28 -6.84 -0.77
N PHE A 67 -12.55 -7.74 -1.45
CA PHE A 67 -13.07 -8.46 -2.61
C PHE A 67 -13.18 -9.97 -2.39
N ASN A 68 -12.72 -10.52 -1.27
CA ASN A 68 -12.62 -11.95 -0.96
C ASN A 68 -11.64 -12.75 -1.86
N THR A 69 -11.59 -12.44 -3.16
CA THR A 69 -10.74 -13.10 -4.14
C THR A 69 -10.22 -12.09 -5.16
N ARG A 70 -9.03 -12.36 -5.71
CA ARG A 70 -8.46 -11.57 -6.82
C ARG A 70 -9.40 -11.49 -8.02
N ARG A 71 -10.06 -12.60 -8.39
CA ARG A 71 -11.00 -12.63 -9.52
C ARG A 71 -12.15 -11.63 -9.35
N ARG A 72 -12.65 -11.47 -8.12
CA ARG A 72 -13.70 -10.49 -7.81
C ARG A 72 -13.16 -9.06 -7.87
N CYS A 73 -11.96 -8.81 -7.35
CA CYS A 73 -11.27 -7.53 -7.51
C CYS A 73 -11.20 -7.12 -8.98
N VAL A 74 -10.64 -7.97 -9.85
CA VAL A 74 -10.49 -7.65 -11.28
C VAL A 74 -11.83 -7.31 -11.93
N ARG A 75 -12.87 -8.13 -11.70
CA ARG A 75 -14.19 -7.90 -12.31
C ARG A 75 -14.84 -6.58 -11.88
N GLU A 76 -14.67 -6.19 -10.62
CA GLU A 76 -15.23 -4.96 -10.08
C GLU A 76 -14.41 -3.75 -10.52
N THR A 77 -13.08 -3.86 -10.49
CA THR A 77 -12.15 -2.82 -10.96
C THR A 77 -12.28 -2.54 -12.45
N THR A 78 -12.49 -3.56 -13.32
CA THR A 78 -12.72 -3.34 -14.76
C THR A 78 -13.87 -2.36 -15.01
N GLN A 79 -14.99 -2.56 -14.30
CA GLN A 79 -16.17 -1.68 -14.46
C GLN A 79 -15.87 -0.25 -14.03
N ILE A 80 -15.04 -0.07 -13.00
CA ILE A 80 -14.64 1.24 -12.49
C ILE A 80 -13.70 1.93 -13.50
N LEU A 81 -12.66 1.23 -13.97
CA LEU A 81 -11.68 1.79 -14.90
C LEU A 81 -12.30 2.17 -16.26
N ASP A 82 -13.29 1.42 -16.73
CA ASP A 82 -14.03 1.75 -17.95
C ASP A 82 -14.83 3.05 -17.81
N GLN A 83 -15.37 3.33 -16.62
CA GLN A 83 -16.17 4.53 -16.33
C GLN A 83 -15.30 5.75 -15.98
N ALA A 84 -14.16 5.53 -15.34
CA ALA A 84 -13.32 6.59 -14.79
C ALA A 84 -12.58 7.44 -15.84
N GLY A 85 -12.64 7.07 -17.13
CA GLY A 85 -12.06 7.86 -18.21
C GLY A 85 -10.53 7.80 -18.24
N LYS A 86 -9.86 8.93 -18.46
CA LYS A 86 -8.39 9.01 -18.46
C LYS A 86 -7.95 9.41 -17.04
N GLN A 87 -7.09 8.60 -16.44
CA GLN A 87 -6.51 8.91 -15.13
C GLN A 87 -5.37 9.94 -15.27
N PRO A 88 -5.22 10.86 -14.31
CA PRO A 88 -4.06 11.73 -14.25
C PRO A 88 -2.79 10.91 -13.96
N THR A 89 -1.65 11.38 -14.43
CA THR A 89 -0.36 10.80 -14.05
C THR A 89 -0.02 11.28 -12.64
N LEU A 90 0.31 10.33 -11.77
CA LEU A 90 0.79 10.59 -10.42
C LEU A 90 2.28 10.89 -10.46
N ASN A 91 2.68 12.04 -9.93
CA ASN A 91 4.09 12.38 -9.73
C ASN A 91 4.37 12.43 -8.23
N ILE A 92 5.54 11.93 -7.85
CA ILE A 92 5.99 11.90 -6.46
C ILE A 92 6.59 13.26 -6.11
N ASP A 93 6.11 13.86 -5.02
CA ASP A 93 6.71 15.04 -4.40
C ASP A 93 7.65 14.61 -3.25
N GLU A 94 7.13 13.77 -2.34
CA GLU A 94 7.86 13.27 -1.17
C GLU A 94 7.50 11.82 -0.88
N ILE A 95 8.47 11.04 -0.37
CA ILE A 95 8.28 9.68 0.15
C ILE A 95 8.71 9.68 1.61
N SER A 96 7.83 9.26 2.50
CA SER A 96 8.14 9.04 3.92
C SER A 96 7.92 7.57 4.27
N VAL A 97 8.99 6.89 4.68
CA VAL A 97 8.96 5.46 5.07
C VAL A 97 9.03 5.33 6.60
N ASP A 98 8.10 4.57 7.17
CA ASP A 98 8.05 4.20 8.59
C ASP A 98 7.92 2.68 8.71
N GLY A 99 9.06 1.99 8.70
CA GLY A 99 9.14 0.53 8.76
C GLY A 99 8.44 -0.17 7.58
N ASP A 100 7.33 -0.83 7.88
CA ASP A 100 6.50 -1.55 6.90
C ASP A 100 5.39 -0.68 6.28
N LEU A 101 5.34 0.61 6.60
CA LEU A 101 4.40 1.57 6.04
C LEU A 101 5.16 2.68 5.30
N ALA A 102 4.56 3.23 4.25
CA ALA A 102 5.06 4.44 3.63
C ALA A 102 3.92 5.33 3.16
N THR A 103 4.16 6.63 3.18
CA THR A 103 3.26 7.64 2.64
C THR A 103 3.97 8.35 1.51
N VAL A 104 3.31 8.44 0.35
CA VAL A 104 3.82 9.17 -0.82
C VAL A 104 2.95 10.39 -1.04
N SER A 105 3.52 11.58 -0.86
CA SER A 105 2.87 12.84 -1.18
C SER A 105 3.00 13.08 -2.69
N LEU A 106 1.89 13.45 -3.33
CA LEU A 106 1.83 13.59 -4.79
C LEU A 106 1.80 15.05 -5.20
N GLU A 107 2.50 15.39 -6.28
CA GLU A 107 2.55 16.75 -6.81
C GLU A 107 1.15 17.29 -7.16
N GLY A 108 0.99 18.61 -7.07
CA GLY A 108 -0.25 19.27 -7.50
C GLY A 108 -1.43 19.12 -6.52
N GLY A 109 -1.17 18.63 -5.30
CA GLY A 109 -2.19 18.53 -4.24
C GLY A 109 -3.25 17.48 -4.52
N VAL A 110 -2.93 16.45 -5.32
CA VAL A 110 -3.87 15.37 -5.67
C VAL A 110 -4.09 14.38 -4.52
N GLY A 111 -3.37 14.55 -3.41
CA GLY A 111 -3.50 13.78 -2.18
C GLY A 111 -2.24 13.00 -1.82
N GLU A 112 -2.41 12.03 -0.93
CA GLU A 112 -1.35 11.13 -0.48
C GLU A 112 -1.71 9.68 -0.85
N LEU A 113 -0.70 8.89 -1.16
CA LEU A 113 -0.81 7.46 -1.43
C LEU A 113 -0.19 6.69 -0.28
N SER A 114 -1.02 5.93 0.45
CA SER A 114 -0.56 5.03 1.51
C SER A 114 -0.09 3.70 0.92
N LEU A 115 1.08 3.26 1.33
CA LEU A 115 1.71 2.00 0.93
C LEU A 115 2.00 1.13 2.16
N ALA A 116 1.96 -0.18 1.97
CA ALA A 116 2.28 -1.15 3.00
C ALA A 116 3.17 -2.26 2.43
N ARG A 117 4.14 -2.70 3.23
CA ARG A 117 5.02 -3.82 2.91
C ARG A 117 4.36 -5.11 3.38
N GLU A 118 4.23 -6.07 2.48
CA GLU A 118 3.71 -7.41 2.80
C GLU A 118 4.61 -8.46 2.15
N ASN A 119 5.10 -9.42 2.93
CA ASN A 119 6.03 -10.45 2.45
C ASN A 119 7.29 -9.87 1.74
N GLY A 120 7.80 -8.73 2.23
CA GLY A 120 9.00 -8.09 1.69
C GLY A 120 8.81 -7.32 0.37
N ARG A 121 7.56 -7.06 -0.05
CA ARG A 121 7.26 -6.23 -1.23
C ARG A 121 6.29 -5.11 -0.85
N TRP A 122 6.49 -3.93 -1.42
CA TRP A 122 5.58 -2.79 -1.29
C TRP A 122 4.31 -2.95 -2.15
N PHE A 123 3.19 -2.54 -1.57
CA PHE A 123 1.87 -2.53 -2.21
C PHE A 123 1.11 -1.25 -1.89
N VAL A 124 0.16 -0.89 -2.74
CA VAL A 124 -0.82 0.15 -2.45
C VAL A 124 -1.77 -0.36 -1.37
N ALA A 125 -1.79 0.34 -0.24
CA ALA A 125 -2.65 -0.01 0.87
C ALA A 125 -4.06 0.53 0.65
N PHE A 126 -5.05 -0.14 1.23
CA PHE A 126 -6.38 0.44 1.38
C PHE A 126 -6.31 1.46 2.52
N SER A 127 -6.98 2.61 2.38
CA SER A 127 -6.84 3.80 3.24
C SER A 127 -7.02 3.56 4.75
N ASP A 128 -7.53 2.41 5.15
CA ASP A 128 -7.60 1.98 6.55
C ASP A 128 -6.22 1.67 7.19
N ALA A 129 -5.19 1.41 6.38
CA ALA A 129 -3.84 1.06 6.86
C ALA A 129 -3.10 2.22 7.53
N SER A 130 -3.48 3.47 7.26
CA SER A 130 -2.92 4.67 7.91
C SER A 130 -3.52 4.94 9.31
N SER A 131 -4.42 4.08 9.81
CA SER A 131 -5.06 4.23 11.13
C SER A 131 -4.14 3.83 12.30
N GLY A 132 -2.85 4.17 12.23
CA GLY A 132 -1.84 3.96 13.27
C GLY A 132 -1.42 5.23 14.02
N GLY A 133 -1.90 6.42 13.65
CA GLY A 133 -1.43 7.65 14.29
C GLY A 133 -2.13 8.94 13.87
N SER A 134 -3.36 9.14 14.33
CA SER A 134 -3.90 10.47 14.65
C SER A 134 -5.08 10.29 15.60
N GLY A 135 -4.92 10.81 16.82
CA GLY A 135 -5.84 10.62 17.93
C GLY A 135 -7.26 11.13 17.65
N PRO A 136 -8.22 10.77 18.53
CA PRO A 136 -9.62 11.11 18.37
C PRO A 136 -9.80 12.64 18.36
N SER A 137 -10.11 13.19 17.18
CA SER A 137 -10.66 14.53 17.08
C SER A 137 -12.07 14.50 17.65
N GLY A 138 -12.18 14.85 18.93
CA GLY A 138 -13.25 15.69 19.44
C GLY A 138 -14.66 15.24 19.12
N GLN A 139 -15.12 14.27 19.90
CA GLN A 139 -16.53 14.06 20.19
C GLN A 139 -17.08 15.32 20.89
N ASN A 140 -17.51 16.33 20.10
CA ASN A 140 -18.20 17.51 20.62
C ASN A 140 -19.70 17.38 20.37
N GLY A 141 -20.38 16.88 21.41
CA GLY A 141 -21.62 17.46 21.94
C GLY A 141 -22.86 17.46 21.03
N ALA A 142 -23.52 16.31 20.89
CA ALA A 142 -24.97 16.32 20.72
C ALA A 142 -25.59 16.40 22.12
N ALA A 143 -26.12 17.59 22.46
CA ALA A 143 -26.81 17.85 23.70
C ALA A 143 -28.00 16.88 23.90
N GLU A 144 -28.00 16.19 25.04
CA GLU A 144 -29.19 15.58 25.63
C GLU A 144 -30.31 16.63 25.78
N PRO A 145 -31.53 16.38 25.28
CA PRO A 145 -32.69 17.10 25.78
C PRO A 145 -33.07 16.55 27.16
N ALA A 146 -32.91 17.39 28.17
CA ALA A 146 -33.31 17.15 29.55
C ALA A 146 -34.80 16.78 29.63
N GLN A 147 -35.08 15.58 30.13
CA GLN A 147 -36.40 15.21 30.65
C GLN A 147 -36.65 16.00 31.93
N SER A 148 -37.42 17.08 31.81
CA SER A 148 -38.02 17.76 32.95
C SER A 148 -39.40 17.16 33.17
N GLY A 149 -39.51 16.33 34.20
CA GLY A 149 -40.80 15.94 34.75
C GLY A 149 -41.44 17.14 35.44
N GLU A 150 -42.68 17.45 35.08
CA GLU A 150 -43.51 18.37 35.84
C GLU A 150 -44.83 17.65 36.18
N SER A 151 -44.99 17.43 37.49
CA SER A 151 -46.19 16.91 38.13
C SER A 151 -47.29 17.97 38.12
N GLY A 152 -48.42 17.69 37.45
CA GLY A 152 -49.60 18.54 37.45
C GLY A 152 -50.81 17.80 38.01
N SER A 153 -51.07 18.01 39.30
CA SER A 153 -52.31 17.67 39.98
C SER A 153 -53.35 18.77 39.71
N GLY A 154 -54.61 18.41 39.44
CA GLY A 154 -55.68 19.39 39.32
C GLY A 154 -57.04 18.78 38.99
N GLY A 155 -57.86 18.59 40.03
CA GLY A 155 -59.30 18.77 39.94
C GLY A 155 -59.67 20.24 40.15
#